data_AF-A0A852K517-F1
#
_entry.id   AF-A0A852K517-F1
#
_cell.length_a   1.000
_cell.length_b   1.000
_cell.length_c   1.000
_cell.angle_alpha   90.00
_cell.angle_beta   90.00
_cell.angle_gamma   90.00
#
_symmetry.space_group_name_H-M   'P 1'
#
loop_
_entity.id
_entity.type
_entity.pdbx_description
1 polymer ?
#
loop_
_entity_poly.entity_id
_entity_poly.type
_entity_poly.pdbx_seq_one_letter_code
_entity_poly.pdbx_strand_id
1 'polypeptide(L)' 'PRQTEALRAVLAELGTREPPALEKRLSWVPWCEPWQSCAVRRGARIGKRCSCAPGTSCNLFSLKCS' A
#
# COMPACT_ATOMS: atom_id res chain seq x y z
N PRO A 1 -29.14 2.70 -4.33
CA PRO A 1 -29.01 1.25 -3.99
C PRO A 1 -27.94 0.44 -4.77
N ARG A 2 -27.44 0.88 -5.95
CA ARG A 2 -26.46 0.09 -6.74
C ARG A 2 -24.99 0.18 -6.33
N GLN A 3 -24.59 1.22 -5.59
CA GLN A 3 -23.18 1.45 -5.27
C GLN A 3 -22.66 0.59 -4.13
N THR A 4 -23.54 0.16 -3.23
CA THR A 4 -23.20 -0.67 -2.08
C THR A 4 -22.75 -2.07 -2.48
N GLU A 5 -23.28 -2.62 -3.56
CA GLU A 5 -22.93 -3.95 -4.08
C GLU A 5 -21.56 -3.95 -4.74
N ALA A 6 -21.27 -2.95 -5.58
CA ALA A 6 -19.95 -2.78 -6.19
C ALA A 6 -18.86 -2.57 -5.13
N LEU A 7 -19.15 -1.76 -4.10
CA LEU A 7 -18.24 -1.55 -2.99
C LEU A 7 -17.99 -2.85 -2.19
N ARG A 8 -19.04 -3.65 -1.94
CA ARG A 8 -18.91 -4.93 -1.22
C ARG A 8 -18.09 -5.96 -2.01
N ALA A 9 -18.26 -6.03 -3.32
CA ALA A 9 -17.49 -6.95 -4.17
C ALA A 9 -15.99 -6.63 -4.13
N VAL A 10 -15.62 -5.34 -4.22
CA VAL A 10 -14.22 -4.89 -4.13
C VAL A 10 -13.64 -5.15 -2.74
N LEU A 11 -14.43 -4.97 -1.68
CA LEU A 11 -14.00 -5.29 -0.31
C LEU A 11 -13.80 -6.80 -0.10
N ALA A 12 -14.60 -7.65 -0.74
CA ALA A 12 -14.44 -9.09 -0.70
C ALA A 12 -13.15 -9.56 -1.42
N GLU A 13 -12.84 -9.01 -2.60
CA GLU A 13 -11.56 -9.28 -3.28
C GLU A 13 -10.33 -8.76 -2.52
N LEU A 14 -10.45 -7.64 -1.81
CA LEU A 14 -9.37 -7.15 -0.96
C LEU A 14 -9.21 -8.00 0.32
N GLY A 15 -10.32 -8.55 0.84
CA GLY A 15 -10.35 -9.40 2.04
C GLY A 15 -9.75 -10.80 1.85
N THR A 16 -9.67 -11.31 0.62
CA THR A 16 -9.00 -12.58 0.31
C THR A 16 -7.48 -12.49 0.37
N ARG A 17 -6.91 -11.28 0.45
CA ARG A 17 -5.48 -11.09 0.72
C ARG A 17 -5.30 -11.22 2.23
N GLU A 18 -4.81 -12.38 2.68
CA GLU A 18 -4.65 -12.69 4.11
C GLU A 18 -4.00 -11.51 4.86
N PRO A 19 -4.70 -10.91 5.84
CA PRO A 19 -4.09 -9.85 6.62
C PRO A 19 -2.96 -10.45 7.45
N PRO A 20 -1.79 -9.80 7.50
CA PRO A 20 -0.67 -10.35 8.26
C PRO A 20 -1.00 -10.40 9.75
N ALA A 21 -0.32 -11.32 10.46
CA ALA A 21 -0.38 -11.45 11.92
C ALA A 21 -0.32 -10.08 12.63
N LEU A 22 -1.07 -9.93 13.72
CA LEU A 22 -1.33 -8.68 14.43
C LEU A 22 -0.07 -7.83 14.70
N GLU A 23 1.05 -8.46 15.05
CA GLU A 23 2.38 -7.86 15.25
C GLU A 23 2.89 -7.07 14.03
N LYS A 24 2.60 -7.54 12.81
CA LYS A 24 3.02 -6.90 11.55
C LYS A 24 2.05 -5.79 11.11
N ARG A 25 0.86 -5.67 11.71
CA ARG A 25 -0.19 -4.75 11.24
C ARG A 25 0.18 -3.27 11.39
N LEU A 26 0.98 -2.91 12.40
CA LEU A 26 1.34 -1.51 12.67
C LEU A 26 2.20 -0.87 11.56
N SER A 27 2.94 -1.67 10.80
CA SER A 27 3.80 -1.21 9.71
C SER A 27 3.51 -1.91 8.38
N TRP A 28 2.45 -2.71 8.32
CA TRP A 28 2.03 -3.37 7.09
C TRP A 28 1.34 -2.39 6.15
N VAL A 29 1.81 -2.39 4.92
CA VAL A 29 1.24 -1.66 3.78
C VAL A 29 1.20 -2.62 2.60
N PRO A 30 0.24 -2.46 1.68
CA PRO A 30 0.15 -3.30 0.48
C PRO A 30 1.41 -3.15 -0.38
N TRP A 31 1.62 -4.07 -1.31
CA TRP A 31 2.69 -3.95 -2.31
C TRP A 31 2.43 -2.77 -3.25
N CYS A 32 3.50 -2.16 -3.74
CA CYS A 32 3.39 -1.09 -4.71
C CYS A 32 2.99 -1.64 -6.07
N GLU A 33 1.95 -1.04 -6.66
CA GLU A 33 1.64 -1.24 -8.07
C GLU A 33 2.73 -0.60 -8.95
N PRO A 34 2.94 -1.11 -10.18
CA PRO A 34 3.84 -0.50 -11.13
C PRO A 34 3.54 1.00 -11.27
N TRP A 35 4.57 1.84 -11.27
CA TRP A 35 4.48 3.30 -11.43
C TRP A 35 3.89 4.11 -10.26
N GLN A 36 3.51 3.47 -9.16
CA GLN A 36 3.05 4.20 -7.96
C GLN A 36 4.21 4.73 -7.10
N SER A 37 3.90 5.77 -6.32
CA SER A 37 4.81 6.31 -5.33
C SER A 37 4.80 5.45 -4.05
N CYS A 38 5.99 4.99 -3.66
CA CYS A 38 6.17 4.15 -2.47
C CYS A 38 6.06 4.92 -1.16
N ALA A 39 6.27 6.25 -1.21
CA ALA A 39 6.12 7.15 -0.09
C ALA A 39 5.52 8.50 -0.54
N VAL A 40 5.01 9.26 0.43
CA VAL A 40 4.48 10.62 0.22
C VAL A 40 5.18 11.58 1.16
N ARG A 41 5.62 12.72 0.63
CA ARG A 41 6.20 13.80 1.42
C ARG A 41 5.15 14.85 1.76
N ARG A 42 5.00 15.16 3.05
CA ARG A 42 4.20 16.28 3.55
C ARG A 42 5.07 17.15 4.44
N GLY A 43 5.61 18.23 3.88
CA GLY A 43 6.61 19.07 4.53
C GLY A 43 7.89 18.27 4.82
N ALA A 44 8.38 18.34 6.06
CA ALA A 44 9.55 17.57 6.52
C ALA A 44 9.25 16.08 6.80
N ARG A 45 7.98 15.66 6.76
CA ARG A 45 7.56 14.28 7.08
C ARG A 45 7.42 13.45 5.82
N ILE A 46 7.85 12.20 5.89
CA ILE A 46 7.68 11.20 4.82
C ILE A 46 6.91 10.01 5.38
N GLY A 47 5.78 9.67 4.73
CA GLY A 47 4.95 8.52 5.09
C GLY A 47 5.04 7.43 4.02
N LYS A 48 5.17 6.17 4.46
CA LYS A 48 5.17 5.00 3.56
C LYS A 48 3.75 4.73 3.07
N ARG A 49 3.58 4.51 1.76
CA ARG A 49 2.28 4.23 1.14
C ARG A 49 2.12 2.75 0.79
N CYS A 50 3.19 2.12 0.33
CA CYS A 50 3.24 0.72 -0.06
C CYS A 50 4.66 0.15 0.13
N SER A 51 4.79 -1.18 0.09
CA SER A 51 6.07 -1.88 0.14
C SER A 51 6.56 -2.18 -1.28
N CYS A 52 7.80 -1.83 -1.58
CA CYS A 52 8.46 -2.17 -2.84
C CYS A 52 8.76 -3.67 -2.89
N ALA A 53 8.75 -4.25 -4.09
CA ALA A 53 9.03 -5.67 -4.30
C ALA A 53 10.40 -6.08 -3.71
N PRO A 54 10.58 -7.36 -3.31
CA PRO A 54 11.87 -7.84 -2.82
C PRO A 54 13.01 -7.50 -3.80
N GLY A 55 14.13 -6.98 -3.28
CA GLY A 55 15.27 -6.53 -4.10
C GLY A 55 15.19 -5.08 -4.58
N THR A 56 14.08 -4.37 -4.34
CA THR A 56 13.95 -2.93 -4.59
C THR A 56 13.66 -2.18 -3.30
N SER A 57 14.05 -0.90 -3.25
CA SER A 57 13.87 -0.04 -2.08
C SER A 57 13.10 1.23 -2.44
N CYS A 58 12.46 1.85 -1.47
CA CYS A 58 11.77 3.12 -1.70
C CYS A 58 12.79 4.27 -1.67
N ASN A 59 13.07 4.89 -2.82
CA ASN A 59 13.91 6.07 -2.87
C ASN A 59 13.13 7.28 -2.34
N LEU A 60 13.61 7.89 -1.25
CA LEU A 60 12.91 8.99 -0.57
C LEU A 60 12.99 10.34 -1.32
N PHE A 61 13.89 10.47 -2.30
CA PHE A 61 14.00 11.66 -3.16
C PHE A 61 13.01 11.59 -4.33
N SER A 62 12.95 10.46 -5.02
CA SER A 62 12.04 10.26 -6.16
C SER A 62 10.66 9.74 -5.74
N LEU A 63 10.53 9.28 -4.49
CA LEU A 63 9.35 8.64 -3.92
C LEU A 63 8.89 7.40 -4.71
N LYS A 64 9.82 6.76 -5.42
CA LYS A 64 9.57 5.59 -6.28
C LYS A 64 10.38 4.39 -5.81
N CYS A 65 9.91 3.19 -6.15
CA CYS A 65 10.69 1.98 -5.96
C CYS A 65 11.83 1.93 -6.98
N SER A 66 13.05 1.72 -6.48
CA SER A 66 14.27 1.53 -7.26
C SER A 66 15.17 0.49 -6.60
#